data_AF-Q5JIQ6-F1
#
_entry.id   AF-Q5JIQ6-F1
#
_cell.length_a   1.000
_cell.length_b   1.000
_cell.length_c   1.000
_cell.angle_alpha   90.00
_cell.angle_beta   90.00
_cell.angle_gamma   90.00
#
_symmetry.space_group_name_H-M   'P 1'
#
loop_
_entity.id
_entity.type
_entity.pdbx_description
1 polymer ?
#
loop_
_entity_poly.entity_id
_entity_poly.type
_entity_poly.pdbx_seq_one_letter_code
_entity_poly.pdbx_strand_id
1 'polypeptide(L)'
;MENETRTHDYSRIPFFQGKNLKPGSLVLIENISSPGAKLSFYALLKVSKEKGIPLIVEDIFDTLPIYVKHIELMGFHVPSESINVIKVAGIDSVGNVVEKLSFEADPNFYIPKKERAVSKIVGDNTPHILLILGLERLLMFQRNLRDLYPIVRYFRENLNSPNRATISIIETPVLNSIKPNPLPMLESVASSVIELYMENEALIVRPKKALSLFTVNAERFKVSLGDIVEVLREW
;
A
#
# COMPACT_ATOMS: atom_id res chain seq x y z
N MET A 1 -16.12 -11.07 26.21
CA MET A 1 -17.08 -10.56 25.22
C MET A 1 -16.28 -9.74 24.22
N GLU A 2 -15.88 -10.36 23.11
CA GLU A 2 -15.26 -9.64 21.99
C GLU A 2 -16.32 -8.70 21.40
N ASN A 3 -16.03 -7.39 21.37
CA ASN A 3 -16.87 -6.43 20.66
C ASN A 3 -16.65 -6.59 19.14
N GLU A 4 -17.18 -7.66 18.56
CA GLU A 4 -17.28 -7.81 17.11
C GLU A 4 -18.23 -6.75 16.56
N THR A 5 -17.67 -5.66 16.03
CA THR A 5 -18.48 -4.69 15.31
C THR A 5 -18.72 -5.25 13.91
N ARG A 6 -19.86 -5.94 13.71
CA ARG A 6 -20.39 -6.26 12.37
C ARG A 6 -20.85 -4.97 11.71
N THR A 7 -19.92 -4.20 11.14
CA THR A 7 -20.25 -2.96 10.47
C THR A 7 -20.91 -3.26 9.12
N HIS A 8 -22.25 -3.24 9.10
CA HIS A 8 -23.03 -2.96 7.88
C HIS A 8 -22.91 -1.47 7.50
N ASP A 9 -22.19 -0.70 8.31
CA ASP A 9 -21.95 0.73 8.16
C ASP A 9 -20.50 0.97 7.71
N TYR A 10 -20.32 0.94 6.39
CA TYR A 10 -19.08 1.22 5.67
C TYR A 10 -18.45 2.58 6.03
N SER A 11 -19.24 3.49 6.62
CA SER A 11 -18.79 4.76 7.18
C SER A 11 -17.83 4.60 8.38
N ARG A 12 -17.51 3.37 8.80
CA ARG A 12 -16.63 3.08 9.93
C ARG A 12 -15.28 2.41 9.64
N ILE A 13 -14.92 2.03 8.41
CA ILE A 13 -13.56 1.51 8.12
C ILE A 13 -12.66 2.65 7.67
N PRO A 14 -11.85 3.25 8.56
CA PRO A 14 -11.26 4.57 8.26
C PRO A 14 -10.15 4.50 7.22
N PHE A 15 -9.58 3.31 7.02
CA PHE A 15 -8.59 3.05 5.98
C PHE A 15 -9.20 3.20 4.57
N PHE A 16 -10.37 2.61 4.31
CA PHE A 16 -11.03 2.66 2.99
C PHE A 16 -11.73 3.99 2.66
N GLN A 17 -11.87 4.89 3.64
CA GLN A 17 -12.43 6.23 3.41
C GLN A 17 -11.37 7.32 3.24
N GLY A 18 -10.08 6.96 3.43
CA GLY A 18 -8.97 7.91 3.43
C GLY A 18 -9.09 9.06 4.43
N LYS A 19 -10.04 9.04 5.38
CA LYS A 19 -10.27 10.12 6.36
C LYS A 19 -9.06 10.35 7.28
N ASN A 20 -8.14 9.39 7.31
CA ASN A 20 -6.96 9.37 8.18
C ASN A 20 -5.62 9.34 7.43
N LEU A 21 -5.58 9.54 6.10
CA LEU A 21 -4.32 9.66 5.37
C LEU A 21 -3.69 11.03 5.69
N LYS A 22 -2.79 11.04 6.66
CA LYS A 22 -2.05 12.22 7.09
C LYS A 22 -0.75 12.32 6.30
N PRO A 23 -0.36 13.49 5.79
CA PRO A 23 1.01 13.69 5.33
C PRO A 23 2.01 13.34 6.43
N GLY A 24 3.17 12.81 6.03
CA GLY A 24 4.17 12.26 6.94
C GLY A 24 3.81 10.87 7.48
N SER A 25 2.71 10.25 7.03
CA SER A 25 2.40 8.88 7.44
C SER A 25 3.13 7.83 6.59
N LEU A 26 3.48 6.73 7.24
CA LEU A 26 3.82 5.46 6.61
C LEU A 26 2.84 4.40 7.10
N VAL A 27 1.95 3.96 6.22
CA VAL A 27 1.01 2.88 6.48
C VAL A 27 1.52 1.61 5.82
N LEU A 28 1.78 0.58 6.63
CA LEU A 28 2.04 -0.77 6.13
C LEU A 28 0.75 -1.58 6.14
N ILE A 29 0.46 -2.22 5.02
CA ILE A 29 -0.66 -3.13 4.85
C ILE A 29 -0.07 -4.52 4.68
N GLU A 30 -0.06 -5.26 5.78
CA GLU A 30 0.36 -6.64 5.85
C GLU A 30 -0.73 -7.54 5.31
N ASN A 31 -0.58 -8.02 4.09
CA ASN A 31 -1.55 -8.88 3.45
C ASN A 31 -1.17 -10.36 3.57
N ILE A 32 -2.10 -11.14 4.11
CA ILE A 32 -2.05 -12.61 4.14
C ILE A 32 -3.11 -13.19 3.19
N SER A 33 -4.14 -12.41 2.85
CA SER A 33 -5.28 -12.85 2.04
C SER A 33 -5.07 -12.64 0.53
N SER A 34 -5.54 -13.55 -0.32
CA SER A 34 -5.50 -13.32 -1.77
C SER A 34 -6.21 -12.03 -2.22
N PRO A 35 -7.47 -11.73 -1.79
CA PRO A 35 -8.20 -10.55 -2.26
C PRO A 35 -7.84 -9.24 -1.54
N GLY A 36 -7.41 -9.28 -0.28
CA GLY A 36 -7.28 -8.09 0.57
C GLY A 36 -6.39 -7.01 -0.02
N ALA A 37 -5.18 -7.37 -0.46
CA ALA A 37 -4.27 -6.42 -1.10
C ALA A 37 -4.86 -5.74 -2.36
N LYS A 38 -5.57 -6.49 -3.20
CA LYS A 38 -6.13 -5.99 -4.47
C LYS A 38 -7.29 -5.04 -4.18
N LEU A 39 -8.16 -5.43 -3.25
CA LEU A 39 -9.26 -4.59 -2.78
C LEU A 39 -8.75 -3.32 -2.08
N SER A 40 -7.65 -3.40 -1.32
CA SER A 40 -6.98 -2.22 -0.75
C SER A 40 -6.44 -1.28 -1.81
N PHE A 41 -5.76 -1.80 -2.84
CA PHE A 41 -5.33 -0.98 -3.97
C PHE A 41 -6.51 -0.29 -4.66
N TYR A 42 -7.57 -1.02 -4.97
CA TYR A 42 -8.74 -0.46 -5.64
C TYR A 42 -9.44 0.61 -4.78
N ALA A 43 -9.57 0.38 -3.47
CA ALA A 43 -10.12 1.37 -2.56
C ALA A 43 -9.26 2.64 -2.47
N LEU A 44 -7.93 2.51 -2.48
CA LEU A 44 -7.02 3.67 -2.50
C LEU A 44 -7.15 4.46 -3.80
N LEU A 45 -7.32 3.78 -4.94
CA LEU A 45 -7.59 4.42 -6.22
C LEU A 45 -8.89 5.24 -6.17
N LYS A 46 -9.96 4.66 -5.61
CA LYS A 46 -11.24 5.33 -5.39
C LYS A 46 -11.09 6.59 -4.52
N VAL A 47 -10.47 6.44 -3.36
CA VAL A 47 -10.20 7.53 -2.41
C VAL A 47 -9.37 8.65 -3.04
N SER A 48 -8.34 8.30 -3.82
CA SER A 48 -7.47 9.27 -4.50
C SER A 48 -8.28 10.15 -5.46
N LYS A 49 -9.11 9.54 -6.32
CA LYS A 49 -9.95 10.27 -7.28
C LYS A 49 -11.01 11.12 -6.59
N GLU A 50 -11.72 10.55 -5.60
CA GLU A 50 -12.77 11.27 -4.86
C GLU A 50 -12.24 12.51 -4.15
N LYS A 51 -11.01 12.46 -3.65
CA LYS A 51 -10.37 13.59 -2.95
C LYS A 51 -9.55 14.50 -3.86
N GLY A 52 -9.38 14.15 -5.14
CA GLY A 52 -8.49 14.85 -6.06
C GLY A 52 -7.03 14.85 -5.61
N ILE A 53 -6.59 13.84 -4.83
CA ILE A 53 -5.20 13.72 -4.37
C ILE A 53 -4.46 12.81 -5.35
N PRO A 54 -3.38 13.27 -5.99
CA PRO A 54 -2.57 12.43 -6.89
C PRO A 54 -2.13 11.13 -6.23
N LEU A 55 -2.37 10.01 -6.91
CA LEU A 55 -1.85 8.69 -6.55
C LEU A 55 -0.68 8.35 -7.49
N ILE A 56 0.46 8.07 -6.89
CA ILE A 56 1.65 7.58 -7.57
C ILE A 56 1.85 6.13 -7.13
N VAL A 57 1.92 5.21 -8.09
CA VAL A 57 2.18 3.80 -7.83
C VAL A 57 3.63 3.48 -8.17
N GLU A 58 4.38 3.04 -7.17
CA GLU A 58 5.68 2.38 -7.35
C GLU A 58 5.41 0.90 -7.62
N ASP A 59 5.47 0.50 -8.89
CA ASP A 59 5.23 -0.87 -9.36
C ASP A 59 6.54 -1.66 -9.44
N ILE A 60 6.79 -2.49 -8.43
CA ILE A 60 7.99 -3.32 -8.35
C ILE A 60 7.70 -4.71 -8.91
N PHE A 61 8.46 -5.13 -9.92
CA PHE A 61 8.39 -6.45 -10.56
C PHE A 61 6.98 -6.85 -11.03
N ASP A 62 6.29 -5.97 -11.76
CA ASP A 62 4.97 -6.27 -12.38
C ASP A 62 3.89 -6.65 -11.35
N THR A 63 3.87 -6.01 -10.18
CA THR A 63 2.85 -6.26 -9.16
C THR A 63 1.52 -5.58 -9.52
N LEU A 64 1.57 -4.35 -10.05
CA LEU A 64 0.37 -3.60 -10.46
C LEU A 64 -0.42 -4.30 -11.58
N PRO A 65 0.19 -4.79 -12.68
CA PRO A 65 -0.54 -5.54 -13.71
C PRO A 65 -1.31 -6.75 -13.18
N ILE A 66 -0.73 -7.49 -12.24
CA ILE A 66 -1.38 -8.63 -11.58
C ILE A 66 -2.61 -8.15 -10.81
N TYR A 67 -2.49 -7.05 -10.06
CA TYR A 67 -3.59 -6.49 -9.27
C TYR A 67 -4.74 -6.04 -10.17
N VAL A 68 -4.44 -5.28 -11.23
CA VAL A 68 -5.45 -4.81 -12.19
C VAL A 68 -6.18 -5.98 -12.82
N LYS A 69 -5.46 -6.99 -13.33
CA LYS A 69 -6.07 -8.17 -13.93
C LYS A 69 -6.97 -8.94 -12.96
N HIS A 70 -6.55 -9.09 -11.71
CA HIS A 70 -7.36 -9.77 -10.69
C HIS A 70 -8.63 -8.98 -10.35
N ILE A 71 -8.55 -7.65 -10.29
CA ILE A 71 -9.70 -6.78 -10.04
C ILE A 71 -10.69 -6.82 -11.20
N GLU A 72 -10.20 -6.83 -12.44
CA GLU A 72 -11.03 -7.01 -13.63
C GLU A 72 -11.73 -8.38 -13.65
N LEU A 73 -11.03 -9.44 -13.23
CA LEU A 73 -11.62 -10.77 -13.06
C LEU A 73 -12.68 -10.83 -11.94
N MET A 74 -12.61 -9.93 -10.95
CA MET A 74 -13.67 -9.75 -9.95
C MET A 74 -14.86 -8.93 -10.48
N GLY A 75 -14.79 -8.45 -11.74
CA GLY A 75 -15.86 -7.73 -12.42
C GLY A 75 -15.85 -6.22 -12.18
N PHE A 76 -14.74 -5.63 -11.72
CA PHE A 76 -14.59 -4.18 -11.60
C PHE A 76 -13.80 -3.60 -12.78
N HIS A 77 -14.06 -2.33 -13.09
CA HIS A 77 -13.27 -1.60 -14.07
C HIS A 77 -12.15 -0.81 -13.37
N VAL A 78 -10.90 -0.97 -13.82
CA VAL A 78 -9.78 -0.15 -13.35
C VAL A 78 -9.44 0.89 -14.41
N PRO A 79 -9.61 2.19 -14.16
CA PRO A 79 -9.23 3.25 -15.09
C PRO A 79 -7.71 3.46 -15.06
N SER A 80 -6.95 2.49 -15.58
CA SER A 80 -5.49 2.43 -15.46
C SER A 80 -4.80 3.70 -15.98
N GLU A 81 -5.31 4.29 -17.05
CA GLU A 81 -4.83 5.55 -17.66
C GLU A 81 -4.68 6.71 -16.64
N SER A 82 -5.48 6.70 -15.56
CA SER A 82 -5.46 7.75 -14.53
C SER A 82 -4.39 7.56 -13.46
N ILE A 83 -3.66 6.46 -13.50
CA ILE A 83 -2.67 6.07 -12.49
C ILE A 83 -1.28 6.46 -12.98
N ASN A 84 -0.60 7.35 -12.27
CA ASN A 84 0.81 7.64 -12.54
C ASN A 84 1.68 6.53 -11.93
N VAL A 85 2.55 5.93 -12.74
CA VAL A 85 3.34 4.76 -12.35
C VAL A 85 4.84 5.03 -12.48
N ILE A 86 5.57 4.73 -11.41
CA ILE A 86 7.02 4.55 -11.43
C ILE A 86 7.27 3.06 -11.50
N LYS A 87 7.72 2.59 -12.65
CA LYS A 87 7.97 1.17 -12.86
C LYS A 87 9.38 0.80 -12.41
N VAL A 88 9.52 -0.24 -11.62
CA VAL A 88 10.81 -0.73 -11.11
C VAL A 88 11.00 -2.16 -11.58
N ALA A 89 11.97 -2.35 -12.48
CA ALA A 89 12.12 -3.59 -13.24
C ALA A 89 10.85 -3.93 -14.04
N GLY A 90 10.58 -5.22 -14.24
CA GLY A 90 9.37 -5.71 -14.88
C GLY A 90 9.22 -5.39 -16.38
N ILE A 91 8.28 -6.07 -17.02
CA ILE A 91 8.01 -5.97 -18.46
C ILE A 91 6.62 -5.42 -18.78
N ASP A 92 5.63 -5.67 -17.92
CA ASP A 92 4.23 -5.38 -18.20
C ASP A 92 3.87 -3.95 -17.80
N SER A 93 3.50 -3.11 -18.76
CA SER A 93 3.11 -1.73 -18.51
C SER A 93 1.61 -1.61 -18.28
N VAL A 94 1.21 -1.07 -17.13
CA VAL A 94 -0.17 -0.71 -16.80
C VAL A 94 -0.20 0.69 -16.22
N GLY A 95 -1.13 1.51 -16.70
CA GLY A 95 -1.27 2.93 -16.36
C GLY A 95 -0.27 3.84 -17.06
N ASN A 96 -0.23 5.11 -16.64
CA ASN A 96 0.68 6.10 -17.17
C ASN A 96 2.08 5.90 -16.57
N VAL A 97 2.92 5.09 -17.22
CA VAL A 97 4.30 4.85 -16.79
C VAL A 97 5.16 6.08 -17.09
N VAL A 98 5.39 6.91 -16.08
CA VAL A 98 6.14 8.17 -16.20
C VAL A 98 7.64 7.94 -16.21
N GLU A 99 8.12 6.92 -15.48
CA GLU A 99 9.52 6.57 -15.40
C GLU A 99 9.69 5.05 -15.27
N LYS A 100 10.70 4.50 -15.94
CA LYS A 100 11.10 3.10 -15.80
C LYS A 100 12.51 3.03 -15.21
N LEU A 101 12.59 2.56 -13.98
CA LEU A 101 13.83 2.36 -13.25
C LEU A 101 14.34 0.93 -13.46
N SER A 102 15.60 0.80 -13.86
CA SER A 102 16.30 -0.48 -13.82
C SER A 102 16.35 -1.02 -12.39
N PHE A 103 16.36 -2.35 -12.27
CA PHE A 103 16.55 -3.00 -10.97
C PHE A 103 17.92 -2.63 -10.39
N GLU A 104 17.92 -2.21 -9.12
CA GLU A 104 19.12 -1.93 -8.34
C GLU A 104 18.99 -2.68 -7.01
N ALA A 105 19.91 -3.61 -6.75
CA ALA A 105 19.89 -4.38 -5.51
C ALA A 105 20.28 -3.53 -4.29
N ASP A 106 21.15 -2.53 -4.47
CA ASP A 106 21.57 -1.62 -3.42
C ASP A 106 20.56 -0.45 -3.29
N PRO A 107 19.87 -0.33 -2.15
CA PRO A 107 18.87 0.72 -1.96
C PRO A 107 19.42 2.14 -2.07
N ASN A 108 20.73 2.35 -1.84
CA ASN A 108 21.36 3.67 -1.96
C ASN A 108 21.36 4.21 -3.40
N PHE A 109 21.30 3.35 -4.40
CA PHE A 109 21.15 3.75 -5.80
C PHE A 109 19.68 3.85 -6.22
N TYR A 110 18.85 2.95 -5.69
CA TYR A 110 17.42 2.89 -5.99
C TYR A 110 16.66 4.12 -5.48
N ILE A 111 16.82 4.44 -4.20
CA ILE A 111 16.00 5.45 -3.51
C ILE A 111 16.13 6.85 -4.15
N PRO A 112 17.34 7.37 -4.47
CA PRO A 112 17.46 8.68 -5.12
C PRO A 112 16.89 8.72 -6.55
N LYS A 113 16.89 7.59 -7.28
CA LYS A 113 16.25 7.50 -8.60
C LYS A 113 14.73 7.57 -8.47
N LYS A 114 14.18 6.83 -7.51
CA LYS A 114 12.74 6.89 -7.18
C LYS A 114 12.30 8.29 -6.80
N GLU A 115 12.97 8.95 -5.85
CA GLU A 115 12.52 10.28 -5.39
C GLU A 115 12.55 11.31 -6.52
N ARG A 116 13.54 11.24 -7.42
CA ARG A 116 13.55 12.08 -8.63
C ARG A 116 12.35 11.78 -9.54
N ALA A 117 11.96 10.52 -9.69
CA ALA A 117 10.78 10.15 -10.47
C ALA A 117 9.49 10.68 -9.83
N VAL A 118 9.36 10.60 -8.49
CA VAL A 118 8.24 11.19 -7.75
C VAL A 118 8.16 12.71 -7.99
N SER A 119 9.28 13.43 -7.82
CA SER A 119 9.33 14.89 -8.05
C SER A 119 8.97 15.28 -9.49
N LYS A 120 9.27 14.46 -10.50
CA LYS A 120 8.84 14.71 -11.90
C LYS A 120 7.32 14.64 -12.09
N ILE A 121 6.62 13.80 -11.31
CA ILE A 121 5.18 13.58 -11.46
C ILE A 121 4.38 14.70 -10.79
N VAL A 122 4.75 15.07 -9.55
CA VAL A 122 3.94 15.97 -8.72
C VAL A 122 4.68 17.23 -8.26
N GLY A 123 5.99 17.34 -8.45
CA GLY A 123 6.80 18.40 -7.86
C GLY A 123 6.95 18.25 -6.34
N ASP A 124 7.83 19.05 -5.74
CA ASP A 124 8.24 18.85 -4.33
C ASP A 124 7.17 19.29 -3.30
N ASN A 125 6.25 20.16 -3.71
CA ASN A 125 5.30 20.83 -2.83
C ASN A 125 3.84 20.37 -2.98
N THR A 126 3.57 19.37 -3.81
CA THR A 126 2.20 18.93 -4.08
C THR A 126 1.83 17.76 -3.17
N PRO A 127 0.73 17.87 -2.39
CA PRO A 127 0.20 16.76 -1.62
C PRO A 127 -0.11 15.54 -2.50
N HIS A 128 0.40 14.37 -2.15
CA HIS A 128 0.20 13.14 -2.92
C HIS A 128 0.26 11.88 -2.04
N ILE A 129 -0.23 10.78 -2.60
CA ILE A 129 -0.11 9.43 -2.05
C ILE A 129 0.95 8.68 -2.86
N LEU A 130 1.96 8.13 -2.18
CA LEU A 130 2.87 7.16 -2.76
C LEU A 130 2.44 5.76 -2.31
N LEU A 131 1.95 4.96 -3.25
CA LEU A 131 1.60 3.56 -3.04
C LEU A 131 2.70 2.65 -3.57
N ILE A 132 3.30 1.86 -2.69
CA ILE A 132 4.37 0.91 -3.01
C ILE A 132 3.78 -0.50 -3.10
N LEU A 133 3.93 -1.12 -4.27
CA LEU A 133 3.50 -2.49 -4.54
C LEU A 133 4.72 -3.36 -4.88
N GLY A 134 4.83 -4.52 -4.24
CA GLY A 134 5.91 -5.47 -4.53
C GLY A 134 7.22 -5.21 -3.76
N LEU A 135 7.19 -4.38 -2.71
CA LEU A 135 8.37 -4.08 -1.89
C LEU A 135 9.01 -5.35 -1.33
N GLU A 136 8.20 -6.34 -0.94
CA GLU A 136 8.66 -7.63 -0.45
C GLU A 136 9.60 -8.33 -1.43
N ARG A 137 9.38 -8.17 -2.74
CA ARG A 137 10.20 -8.76 -3.81
C ARG A 137 11.56 -8.08 -3.91
N LEU A 138 11.61 -6.75 -3.75
CA LEU A 138 12.87 -6.00 -3.67
C LEU A 138 13.68 -6.40 -2.43
N LEU A 139 12.99 -6.65 -1.31
CA LEU A 139 13.60 -7.02 -0.04
C LEU A 139 14.23 -8.43 -0.07
N MET A 140 13.81 -9.31 -0.98
CA MET A 140 14.43 -10.64 -1.16
C MET A 140 15.91 -10.58 -1.58
N PHE A 141 16.35 -9.46 -2.14
CA PHE A 141 17.75 -9.27 -2.57
C PHE A 141 18.65 -8.73 -1.46
N GLN A 142 18.08 -8.38 -0.30
CA GLN A 142 18.83 -7.87 0.85
C GLN A 142 19.35 -9.06 1.67
N ARG A 143 20.67 -9.18 1.80
CA ARG A 143 21.30 -10.39 2.33
C ARG A 143 21.39 -10.40 3.85
N ASN A 144 21.33 -9.23 4.47
CA ASN A 144 21.49 -9.07 5.92
C ASN A 144 20.79 -7.79 6.43
N LEU A 145 20.68 -7.63 7.76
CA LEU A 145 20.00 -6.47 8.36
C LEU A 145 20.64 -5.11 8.03
N ARG A 146 21.94 -5.07 7.72
CA ARG A 146 22.63 -3.82 7.33
C ARG A 146 22.12 -3.34 5.97
N ASP A 147 21.86 -4.25 5.05
CA ASP A 147 21.34 -3.93 3.71
C ASP A 147 19.93 -3.34 3.79
N LEU A 148 19.17 -3.66 4.86
CA LEU A 148 17.85 -3.07 5.13
C LEU A 148 17.92 -1.65 5.69
N TYR A 149 19.04 -1.25 6.30
CA TYR A 149 19.13 0.02 7.02
C TYR A 149 18.85 1.24 6.15
N PRO A 150 19.33 1.35 4.90
CA PRO A 150 18.97 2.48 4.03
C PRO A 150 17.47 2.58 3.75
N ILE A 151 16.76 1.45 3.61
CA ILE A 151 15.30 1.41 3.38
C ILE A 151 14.57 1.90 4.63
N VAL A 152 14.94 1.38 5.80
CA VAL A 152 14.36 1.77 7.09
C VAL A 152 14.62 3.24 7.39
N ARG A 153 15.85 3.71 7.10
CA ARG A 153 16.24 5.12 7.21
C ARG A 153 15.40 6.00 6.30
N TYR A 154 15.23 5.62 5.04
CA TYR A 154 14.38 6.34 4.08
C TYR A 154 12.95 6.49 4.60
N PHE A 155 12.35 5.40 5.07
CA PHE A 155 11.00 5.47 5.63
C PHE A 155 10.93 6.40 6.84
N ARG A 156 11.89 6.30 7.77
CA ARG A 156 11.96 7.17 8.94
C ARG A 156 12.11 8.65 8.59
N GLU A 157 12.98 8.98 7.63
CA GLU A 157 13.20 10.36 7.18
C GLU A 157 11.93 10.98 6.56
N ASN A 158 11.03 10.15 6.03
CA ASN A 158 9.81 10.60 5.38
C ASN A 158 8.57 10.61 6.28
N LEU A 159 8.70 10.23 7.57
CA LEU A 159 7.62 10.33 8.56
C LEU A 159 7.20 11.78 8.87
N ASN A 160 7.90 12.78 8.34
CA ASN A 160 7.56 14.20 8.49
C ASN A 160 7.40 14.91 7.15
N SER A 161 7.24 14.15 6.05
CA SER A 161 7.04 14.77 4.74
C SER A 161 5.70 15.52 4.72
N PRO A 162 5.68 16.86 4.59
CA PRO A 162 4.45 17.66 4.73
C PRO A 162 3.45 17.40 3.59
N ASN A 163 3.92 16.80 2.49
CA ASN A 163 3.15 16.64 1.26
C ASN A 163 2.96 15.17 0.85
N ARG A 164 3.43 14.20 1.63
CA ARG A 164 3.37 12.79 1.23
C ARG A 164 2.77 11.89 2.28
N ALA A 165 1.77 11.10 1.90
CA ALA A 165 1.39 9.90 2.62
C ALA A 165 1.96 8.68 1.88
N THR A 166 2.70 7.83 2.59
CA THR A 166 3.29 6.61 2.02
C THR A 166 2.48 5.40 2.48
N ILE A 167 2.11 4.55 1.54
CA ILE A 167 1.39 3.30 1.80
C ILE A 167 2.16 2.17 1.12
N SER A 168 2.49 1.11 1.84
CA SER A 168 3.11 -0.08 1.26
C SER A 168 2.21 -1.28 1.50
N ILE A 169 1.77 -1.93 0.42
CA ILE A 169 1.10 -3.22 0.50
C ILE A 169 2.17 -4.30 0.43
N ILE A 170 2.18 -5.18 1.42
CA ILE A 170 3.23 -6.19 1.62
C ILE A 170 2.57 -7.55 1.70
N GLU A 171 2.95 -8.46 0.82
CA GLU A 171 2.56 -9.87 0.91
C GLU A 171 3.43 -10.55 2.00
N THR A 172 2.93 -10.61 3.24
CA THR A 172 3.72 -11.09 4.40
C THR A 172 4.19 -12.55 4.29
N PRO A 173 3.48 -13.48 3.62
CA PRO A 173 4.03 -14.82 3.36
C PRO A 173 5.36 -14.79 2.61
N VAL A 174 5.55 -13.83 1.70
CA VAL A 174 6.82 -13.66 0.96
C VAL A 174 7.91 -13.15 1.90
N LEU A 175 7.64 -12.08 2.67
CA LEU A 175 8.62 -11.53 3.60
C LEU A 175 9.06 -12.52 4.69
N ASN A 176 8.12 -13.30 5.22
CA ASN A 176 8.42 -14.28 6.27
C ASN A 176 9.33 -15.42 5.79
N SER A 177 9.46 -15.61 4.47
CA SER A 177 10.42 -16.56 3.89
C SER A 177 11.86 -16.03 3.85
N ILE A 178 12.07 -14.72 4.00
CA ILE A 178 13.37 -14.06 3.96
C ILE A 178 14.06 -14.17 5.32
N LYS A 179 15.37 -14.49 5.32
CA LYS A 179 16.19 -14.52 6.53
C LYS A 179 17.41 -13.59 6.40
N PRO A 180 17.58 -12.62 7.31
CA PRO A 180 16.70 -12.27 8.41
C PRO A 180 15.38 -11.61 7.94
N ASN A 181 14.28 -11.81 8.67
CA ASN A 181 12.97 -11.27 8.32
C ASN A 181 12.98 -9.73 8.43
N PRO A 182 12.72 -8.97 7.36
CA PRO A 182 12.74 -7.51 7.39
C PRO A 182 11.50 -6.89 8.06
N LEU A 183 10.40 -7.64 8.18
CA LEU A 183 9.11 -7.11 8.61
C LEU A 183 9.15 -6.38 9.96
N PRO A 184 9.79 -6.90 11.04
CA PRO A 184 9.85 -6.19 12.32
C PRO A 184 10.52 -4.81 12.24
N MET A 185 11.53 -4.64 11.36
CA MET A 185 12.18 -3.34 11.18
C MET A 185 11.25 -2.35 10.46
N LEU A 186 10.48 -2.82 9.48
CA LEU A 186 9.50 -2.00 8.77
C LEU A 186 8.35 -1.57 9.71
N GLU A 187 7.79 -2.50 10.48
CA GLU A 187 6.75 -2.22 11.47
C GLU A 187 7.20 -1.18 12.52
N SER A 188 8.49 -1.21 12.89
CA SER A 188 9.05 -0.28 13.88
C SER A 188 8.97 1.17 13.42
N VAL A 189 9.22 1.44 12.14
CA VAL A 189 9.18 2.79 11.55
C VAL A 189 7.81 3.19 11.01
N ALA A 190 6.93 2.24 10.71
CA ALA A 190 5.58 2.56 10.24
C ALA A 190 4.80 3.42 11.24
N SER A 191 4.08 4.44 10.78
CA SER A 191 3.15 5.18 11.65
C SER A 191 1.90 4.35 11.92
N SER A 192 1.51 3.47 11.00
CA SER A 192 0.43 2.49 11.20
C SER A 192 0.69 1.20 10.45
N VAL A 193 0.18 0.11 11.02
CA VAL A 193 0.29 -1.24 10.49
C VAL A 193 -1.09 -1.86 10.57
N ILE A 194 -1.58 -2.30 9.41
CA ILE A 194 -2.86 -2.97 9.26
C ILE A 194 -2.59 -4.34 8.69
N GLU A 195 -3.15 -5.38 9.29
CA GLU A 195 -3.09 -6.72 8.77
C GLU A 195 -4.42 -7.11 8.13
N LEU A 196 -4.34 -7.81 7.01
CA LEU A 196 -5.47 -8.30 6.22
C LEU A 196 -5.42 -9.82 6.09
N TYR A 197 -6.48 -10.49 6.54
CA TYR A 197 -6.64 -11.94 6.40
C TYR A 197 -8.11 -12.32 6.20
N MET A 198 -8.37 -13.52 5.68
CA MET A 198 -9.75 -14.02 5.51
C MET A 198 -10.19 -14.83 6.72
N GLU A 199 -11.44 -14.65 7.14
CA GLU A 199 -12.10 -15.47 8.16
C GLU A 199 -13.58 -15.66 7.79
N ASN A 200 -14.00 -16.92 7.56
CA ASN A 200 -15.39 -17.26 7.22
C ASN A 200 -15.97 -16.37 6.09
N GLU A 201 -15.28 -16.32 4.94
CA GLU A 201 -15.64 -15.53 3.75
C GLU A 201 -15.68 -14.00 3.92
N ALA A 202 -15.20 -13.50 5.06
CA ALA A 202 -15.03 -12.08 5.30
C ALA A 202 -13.56 -11.70 5.28
N LEU A 203 -13.27 -10.51 4.74
CA LEU A 203 -11.99 -9.86 4.93
C LEU A 203 -11.95 -9.27 6.34
N ILE A 204 -10.95 -9.68 7.12
CA ILE A 204 -10.65 -9.12 8.42
C ILE A 204 -9.58 -8.05 8.25
N VAL A 205 -9.86 -6.88 8.80
CA VAL A 205 -8.93 -5.74 8.87
C VAL A 205 -8.55 -5.55 10.33
N ARG A 206 -7.30 -5.91 10.68
CA ARG A 206 -6.79 -5.86 12.05
C ARG A 206 -5.70 -4.79 12.19
N PRO A 207 -5.95 -3.68 12.91
CA PRO A 207 -4.90 -2.73 13.25
C PRO A 207 -3.88 -3.37 14.21
N LYS A 208 -2.61 -3.50 13.80
CA LYS A 208 -1.49 -3.90 14.68
C LYS A 208 -0.82 -2.70 15.34
N LYS A 209 -0.80 -1.56 14.62
CA LYS A 209 -0.26 -0.27 15.08
C LYS A 209 -1.08 0.84 14.45
N ALA A 210 -1.52 1.81 15.24
CA ALA A 210 -2.56 2.73 14.82
C ALA A 210 -2.26 4.20 15.18
N LEU A 211 -1.00 4.66 15.05
CA LEU A 211 -0.66 6.04 15.46
C LEU A 211 -1.34 7.12 14.60
N SER A 212 -1.74 6.81 13.37
CA SER A 212 -2.57 7.69 12.54
C SER A 212 -4.05 7.25 12.51
N LEU A 213 -4.38 6.14 13.15
CA LEU A 213 -5.71 5.50 13.17
C LEU A 213 -6.35 5.50 14.57
N PHE A 214 -5.82 6.26 15.53
CA PHE A 214 -6.26 6.34 16.94
C PHE A 214 -7.75 6.64 17.16
N THR A 215 -8.50 6.99 16.11
CA THR A 215 -9.95 7.16 16.16
C THR A 215 -10.73 5.84 16.19
N VAL A 216 -10.06 4.69 16.04
CA VAL A 216 -10.70 3.38 16.01
C VAL A 216 -10.61 2.69 17.36
N ASN A 217 -11.74 2.60 18.06
CA ASN A 217 -11.86 1.83 19.30
C ASN A 217 -12.27 0.36 19.04
N ALA A 218 -11.75 -0.24 17.97
CA ALA A 218 -12.09 -1.59 17.51
C ALA A 218 -10.84 -2.42 17.27
N GLU A 219 -10.81 -3.63 17.83
CA GLU A 219 -9.68 -4.58 17.72
C GLU A 219 -9.55 -5.18 16.31
N ARG A 220 -10.69 -5.36 15.63
CA ARG A 220 -10.77 -5.83 14.24
C ARG A 220 -12.05 -5.36 13.58
N PHE A 221 -12.01 -5.20 12.26
CA PHE A 221 -13.20 -5.04 11.43
C PHE A 221 -13.40 -6.30 10.60
N LYS A 222 -14.65 -6.76 10.51
CA LYS A 222 -15.05 -7.86 9.65
C LYS A 222 -15.92 -7.32 8.53
N VAL A 223 -15.49 -7.52 7.29
CA VAL A 223 -16.16 -7.00 6.10
C VAL A 223 -16.46 -8.16 5.18
N SER A 224 -17.72 -8.39 4.82
CA SER A 224 -18.02 -9.47 3.87
C SER A 224 -17.48 -9.12 2.48
N LEU A 225 -17.16 -10.12 1.67
CA LEU A 225 -16.70 -9.85 0.30
C LEU A 225 -17.82 -9.25 -0.57
N GLY A 226 -19.07 -9.68 -0.38
CA GLY A 226 -20.23 -9.12 -1.10
C GLY A 226 -20.40 -7.63 -0.82
N ASP A 227 -20.31 -7.28 0.45
CA ASP A 227 -20.33 -5.90 0.95
C ASP A 227 -19.24 -5.02 0.31
N ILE A 228 -18.00 -5.54 0.23
CA ILE A 228 -16.90 -4.83 -0.45
C ILE A 228 -17.23 -4.64 -1.94
N VAL A 229 -17.77 -5.65 -2.58
CA VAL A 229 -18.08 -5.60 -4.02
C VAL A 229 -19.17 -4.57 -4.31
N GLU A 230 -20.22 -4.48 -3.50
CA GLU A 230 -21.26 -3.47 -3.65
C GLU A 230 -20.68 -2.05 -3.55
N VAL A 231 -19.91 -1.76 -2.51
CA VAL A 231 -19.30 -0.42 -2.29
C VAL A 231 -18.34 -0.01 -3.40
N LEU A 232 -17.60 -0.97 -3.95
CA LEU A 232 -16.58 -0.71 -4.97
C LEU A 232 -17.17 -0.61 -6.38
N ARG A 233 -18.40 -1.09 -6.62
CA ARG A 233 -19.10 -0.98 -7.91
C ARG A 233 -19.72 0.38 -8.18
N GLU A 234 -20.02 1.17 -7.16
CA GLU A 234 -20.67 2.49 -7.30
C GLU A 234 -19.70 3.61 -7.76
N TRP A 235 -18.73 3.30 -8.63
CA TRP A 235 -17.67 4.23 -9.02
C TRP A 235 -17.55 4.43 -10.53
#